data_AF-A0A315R3H2-F1
#
_entry.id   AF-A0A315R3H2-F1
#
_cell.length_a   1.000
_cell.length_b   1.000
_cell.length_c   1.000
_cell.angle_alpha   90.00
_cell.angle_beta   90.00
_cell.angle_gamma   90.00
#
_symmetry.space_group_name_H-M   'P 1'
#
loop_
_entity.id
_entity.type
_entity.pdbx_description
1 polymer ?
#
loop_
_entity_poly.entity_id
_entity_poly.type
_entity_poly.pdbx_seq_one_letter_code
_entity_poly.pdbx_strand_id
1 'polypeptide(L)'
;MSEKDNLRLKLDINNVFAEMIGEEHGLTVEDLEKAKEEALKAHQNILEAEADGQMGFMELPYNQEEVVKELKATAEELKDKFDNFVVLGIGGSALGNIAVQTAINDPHYNLFEEARNGYPRLFVNDNVDPEGI
;
A
#
# COMPACT_ATOMS: atom_id res chain seq x y z
N MET A 1 -6.22 6.31 -25.80
CA MET A 1 -5.58 6.03 -24.50
C MET A 1 -5.49 4.53 -24.35
N SER A 2 -4.34 4.01 -23.93
CA SER A 2 -4.18 2.58 -23.62
C SER A 2 -4.91 2.23 -22.32
N GLU A 3 -5.25 0.96 -22.08
CA GLU A 3 -5.80 0.52 -20.78
C GLU A 3 -4.90 0.91 -19.59
N LYS A 4 -3.58 0.93 -19.80
CA LYS A 4 -2.61 1.38 -18.81
C LYS A 4 -2.78 2.86 -18.45
N ASP A 5 -3.23 3.69 -19.38
CA ASP A 5 -3.46 5.11 -19.11
C ASP A 5 -4.71 5.34 -18.24
N ASN A 6 -5.68 4.42 -18.27
CA ASN A 6 -6.88 4.48 -17.45
C ASN A 6 -6.62 4.06 -15.98
N LEU A 7 -5.58 3.26 -15.71
CA LEU A 7 -5.24 2.77 -14.38
C LEU A 7 -4.25 3.66 -13.62
N ARG A 8 -3.78 4.76 -14.23
CA ARG A 8 -2.88 5.70 -13.54
C ARG A 8 -3.62 6.42 -12.42
N LEU A 9 -2.96 6.49 -11.26
CA LEU A 9 -3.38 7.37 -10.17
C LEU A 9 -3.43 8.82 -10.69
N LYS A 10 -4.55 9.48 -10.45
CA LYS A 10 -4.75 10.89 -10.76
C LYS A 10 -4.72 11.66 -9.45
N LEU A 11 -3.76 12.57 -9.35
CA LEU A 11 -3.67 13.48 -8.22
C LEU A 11 -4.40 14.77 -8.59
N ASP A 12 -5.51 15.04 -7.90
CA ASP A 12 -6.22 16.32 -7.96
C ASP A 12 -5.97 17.07 -6.66
N ILE A 13 -5.29 18.22 -6.77
CA ILE A 13 -4.96 19.09 -5.64
C ILE A 13 -5.76 20.40 -5.68
N ASN A 14 -6.78 20.55 -6.52
CA ASN A 14 -7.51 21.82 -6.67
C ASN A 14 -8.03 22.35 -5.32
N ASN A 15 -8.55 21.46 -4.47
CA ASN A 15 -9.14 21.83 -3.18
C ASN A 15 -8.12 22.12 -2.07
N VAL A 16 -6.83 22.27 -2.39
CA VAL A 16 -5.83 22.79 -1.44
C VAL A 16 -5.55 24.27 -1.66
N PHE A 17 -5.97 24.84 -2.80
CA PHE A 17 -5.59 26.19 -3.22
C PHE A 17 -6.59 27.27 -2.79
N ALA A 18 -6.09 28.48 -2.55
CA ALA A 18 -6.85 29.65 -2.13
C ALA A 18 -7.97 30.00 -3.12
N GLU A 19 -7.77 29.78 -4.42
CA GLU A 19 -8.78 29.99 -5.45
C GLU A 19 -10.05 29.14 -5.23
N MET A 20 -9.93 28.00 -4.55
CA MET A 20 -11.03 27.06 -4.28
C MET A 20 -11.58 27.16 -2.86
N ILE A 21 -10.73 27.41 -1.86
CA ILE A 21 -11.11 27.35 -0.43
C ILE A 21 -10.93 28.66 0.34
N GLY A 22 -10.53 29.74 -0.34
CA GLY A 22 -10.35 31.09 0.21
C GLY A 22 -8.94 31.38 0.73
N GLU A 23 -8.55 32.66 0.66
CA GLU A 23 -7.21 33.16 1.01
C GLU A 23 -6.80 32.91 2.47
N GLU A 24 -7.75 32.74 3.39
CA GLU A 24 -7.44 32.54 4.82
C GLU A 24 -6.85 31.15 5.11
N HIS A 25 -7.20 30.14 4.31
CA HIS A 25 -6.88 28.74 4.60
C HIS A 25 -6.26 27.98 3.42
N GLY A 26 -6.38 28.50 2.19
CA GLY A 26 -5.82 27.87 1.00
C GLY A 26 -4.37 28.24 0.72
N LEU A 27 -3.66 27.33 0.07
CA LEU A 27 -2.31 27.57 -0.42
C LEU A 27 -2.34 28.47 -1.65
N THR A 28 -1.35 29.34 -1.79
CA THR A 28 -1.13 30.10 -3.03
C THR A 28 -0.03 29.46 -3.87
N VAL A 29 0.02 29.82 -5.16
CA VAL A 29 1.16 29.43 -6.02
C VAL A 29 2.49 29.95 -5.47
N GLU A 30 2.49 31.11 -4.80
CA GLU A 30 3.68 31.68 -4.19
C GLU A 30 4.20 30.80 -3.04
N ASP A 31 3.31 30.18 -2.25
CA ASP A 31 3.69 29.26 -1.18
C ASP A 31 4.35 27.99 -1.72
N LEU A 32 3.86 27.46 -2.83
CA LEU A 32 4.50 26.34 -3.52
C LEU A 32 5.90 26.71 -4.05
N GLU A 33 6.04 27.88 -4.68
CA GLU A 33 7.34 28.33 -5.18
C GLU A 33 8.34 28.58 -4.05
N LYS A 34 7.89 29.04 -2.87
CA LYS A 34 8.74 29.15 -1.67
C LYS A 34 9.21 27.79 -1.16
N ALA A 35 8.36 26.75 -1.20
CA ALA A 35 8.70 25.40 -0.75
C ALA A 35 9.52 24.58 -1.76
N LYS A 36 9.56 25.02 -3.02
CA LYS A 36 10.16 24.29 -4.14
C LYS A 36 11.62 23.91 -3.93
N GLU A 37 12.44 24.83 -3.44
CA GLU A 37 13.87 24.55 -3.23
C GLU A 37 14.08 23.46 -2.18
N GLU A 38 13.32 23.50 -1.08
CA GLU A 38 13.38 22.49 -0.02
C GLU A 38 12.85 21.14 -0.50
N ALA A 39 11.75 21.13 -1.25
CA ALA A 39 11.22 19.90 -1.85
C ALA A 39 12.20 19.25 -2.82
N LEU A 40 12.90 20.04 -3.65
CA LEU A 40 13.93 19.53 -4.56
C LEU A 40 15.13 18.95 -3.79
N LYS A 41 15.55 19.61 -2.70
CA LYS A 41 16.59 19.09 -1.80
C LYS A 41 16.17 17.77 -1.16
N ALA A 42 14.94 17.69 -0.63
CA ALA A 42 14.41 16.46 -0.04
C ALA A 42 14.35 15.31 -1.06
N HIS A 43 13.90 15.60 -2.29
CA HIS A 43 13.88 14.63 -3.37
C HIS A 43 15.30 14.13 -3.70
N GLN A 44 16.27 15.03 -3.82
CA GLN A 44 17.66 14.66 -4.08
C GLN A 44 18.23 13.78 -2.94
N ASN A 45 17.95 14.11 -1.68
CA ASN A 45 18.39 13.32 -0.53
C ASN A 45 17.81 11.89 -0.58
N ILE A 46 16.57 11.72 -1.03
CA ILE A 46 15.96 10.39 -1.20
C ILE A 46 16.69 9.60 -2.28
N LEU A 47 16.99 10.22 -3.43
CA LEU A 47 17.70 9.56 -4.53
C LEU A 47 19.13 9.17 -4.15
N GLU A 48 19.83 10.01 -3.37
CA GLU A 48 21.15 9.70 -2.84
C GLU A 48 21.08 8.54 -1.85
N ALA A 49 20.14 8.57 -0.91
CA ALA A 49 19.94 7.48 0.06
C ALA A 49 19.52 6.16 -0.62
N GLU A 50 18.76 6.22 -1.72
CA GLU A 50 18.45 5.06 -2.56
C GLU A 50 19.71 4.51 -3.22
N ALA A 51 20.51 5.36 -3.88
CA ALA A 51 21.76 4.97 -4.53
C ALA A 51 22.79 4.38 -3.55
N ASP A 52 22.79 4.87 -2.31
CA ASP A 52 23.62 4.37 -1.21
C ASP A 52 23.04 3.10 -0.53
N GLY A 53 21.89 2.60 -1.00
CA GLY A 53 21.25 1.37 -0.51
C GLY A 53 20.55 1.51 0.85
N GLN A 54 20.32 2.72 1.32
CA GLN A 54 19.63 3.00 2.59
C GLN A 54 18.10 2.93 2.47
N MET A 55 17.56 2.99 1.24
CA MET A 55 16.12 2.98 0.95
C MET A 55 15.68 1.72 0.20
N GLY A 56 15.99 0.54 0.75
CA GLY A 56 15.73 -0.75 0.09
C GLY A 56 14.27 -1.00 -0.33
N PHE A 57 13.29 -0.29 0.26
CA PHE A 57 11.89 -0.41 -0.16
C PHE A 57 11.62 0.16 -1.57
N MET A 58 12.43 1.10 -2.05
CA MET A 58 12.27 1.73 -3.36
C MET A 58 12.53 0.75 -4.51
N GLU A 59 13.38 -0.26 -4.28
CA GLU A 59 13.75 -1.25 -5.28
C GLU A 59 12.75 -2.42 -5.39
N LEU A 60 11.86 -2.58 -4.39
CA LEU A 60 10.94 -3.73 -4.29
C LEU A 60 10.10 -3.97 -5.56
N PRO A 61 9.59 -2.96 -6.29
CA PRO A 61 8.83 -3.22 -7.51
C PRO A 61 9.65 -3.85 -8.64
N TYR A 62 10.99 -3.79 -8.57
CA TYR A 62 11.87 -4.10 -9.70
C TYR A 62 12.69 -5.38 -9.52
N ASN A 63 12.92 -5.84 -8.28
CA ASN A 63 13.86 -6.93 -7.98
C ASN A 63 13.24 -8.15 -7.27
N GLN A 64 11.90 -8.31 -7.31
CA GLN A 64 11.18 -9.32 -6.53
C GLN A 64 10.60 -10.48 -7.35
N GLU A 65 10.95 -10.64 -8.63
CA GLU A 65 10.30 -11.62 -9.52
C GLU A 65 10.35 -13.06 -8.97
N GLU A 66 11.53 -13.54 -8.57
CA GLU A 66 11.67 -14.90 -8.02
C GLU A 66 11.01 -15.04 -6.63
N VAL A 67 11.07 -14.01 -5.79
CA VAL A 67 10.40 -14.00 -4.48
C VAL A 67 8.89 -14.10 -4.65
N VAL A 68 8.32 -13.31 -5.56
CA VAL A 68 6.89 -13.34 -5.88
C VAL A 68 6.47 -14.70 -6.42
N LYS A 69 7.30 -15.31 -7.27
CA LYS A 69 7.06 -16.66 -7.81
C LYS A 69 7.08 -17.73 -6.71
N GLU A 70 8.04 -17.67 -5.78
CA GLU A 70 8.11 -18.57 -4.63
C GLU A 70 6.90 -18.41 -3.70
N LEU A 71 6.49 -17.17 -3.41
CA LEU A 71 5.32 -16.87 -2.58
C LEU A 71 4.03 -17.40 -3.23
N LYS A 72 3.88 -17.24 -4.55
CA LYS A 72 2.74 -17.80 -5.30
C LYS A 72 2.72 -19.33 -5.26
N ALA A 73 3.86 -19.98 -5.47
CA ALA A 73 3.96 -21.43 -5.39
C ALA A 73 3.59 -21.94 -3.98
N THR A 74 4.06 -21.24 -2.95
CA THR A 74 3.73 -21.54 -1.56
C THR A 74 2.22 -21.37 -1.31
N ALA A 75 1.61 -20.28 -1.78
CA ALA A 75 0.17 -20.05 -1.63
C ALA A 75 -0.66 -21.16 -2.30
N GLU A 76 -0.26 -21.60 -3.51
CA GLU A 76 -0.89 -22.72 -4.20
C GLU A 76 -0.75 -24.05 -3.44
N GLU A 77 0.40 -24.30 -2.82
CA GLU A 77 0.60 -25.51 -2.02
C GLU A 77 -0.27 -25.51 -0.75
N LEU A 78 -0.42 -24.35 -0.12
CA LEU A 78 -1.10 -24.21 1.17
C LEU A 78 -2.62 -24.14 1.03
N LYS A 79 -3.16 -23.69 -0.11
CA LYS A 79 -4.61 -23.46 -0.28
C LYS A 79 -5.45 -24.70 0.01
N ASP A 80 -4.98 -25.88 -0.38
CA ASP A 80 -5.71 -27.15 -0.21
C ASP A 80 -5.42 -27.83 1.14
N LYS A 81 -4.53 -27.24 1.94
CA LYS A 81 -4.08 -27.81 3.23
C LYS A 81 -4.69 -27.12 4.44
N PHE A 82 -5.12 -25.87 4.31
CA PHE A 82 -5.55 -25.05 5.43
C PHE A 82 -6.81 -24.26 5.11
N ASP A 83 -7.78 -24.28 6.02
CA ASP A 83 -8.99 -23.44 5.91
C ASP A 83 -8.74 -21.98 6.30
N ASN A 84 -7.72 -21.75 7.13
CA ASN A 84 -7.41 -20.45 7.73
C ASN A 84 -5.91 -20.17 7.69
N PHE A 85 -5.55 -18.96 7.31
CA PHE A 85 -4.22 -18.38 7.46
C PHE A 85 -4.27 -17.23 8.47
N VAL A 86 -3.45 -17.33 9.52
CA VAL A 86 -3.46 -16.39 10.64
C VAL A 86 -2.14 -15.66 10.70
N VAL A 87 -2.18 -14.35 10.46
CA VAL A 87 -1.03 -13.45 10.65
C VAL A 87 -0.99 -12.99 12.10
N LEU A 88 0.13 -13.25 12.76
CA LEU A 88 0.44 -12.72 14.08
C LEU A 88 1.49 -11.63 13.92
N GLY A 89 1.07 -10.37 13.99
CA GLY A 89 1.95 -9.23 13.76
C GLY A 89 1.28 -7.94 14.18
N ILE A 90 2.06 -6.89 14.41
CA ILE A 90 1.56 -5.55 14.77
C ILE A 90 2.22 -4.47 13.92
N GLY A 91 1.57 -3.32 13.77
CA GLY A 91 2.10 -2.17 13.04
C GLY A 91 2.42 -2.54 11.58
N GLY A 92 3.64 -2.30 11.13
CA GLY A 92 4.06 -2.58 9.75
C GLY A 92 3.92 -4.05 9.33
N SER A 93 3.98 -4.99 10.27
CA SER A 93 3.82 -6.43 10.02
C SER A 93 2.36 -6.90 9.95
N ALA A 94 1.39 -6.01 10.17
CA ALA A 94 -0.05 -6.30 10.13
C ALA A 94 -0.82 -5.38 9.18
N LEU A 95 -0.60 -4.07 9.28
CA LEU A 95 -1.38 -3.06 8.56
C LEU A 95 -1.26 -3.21 7.04
N GLY A 96 -0.09 -3.60 6.53
CA GLY A 96 0.09 -3.90 5.11
C GLY A 96 -0.79 -5.06 4.62
N ASN A 97 -0.89 -6.13 5.41
CA ASN A 97 -1.73 -7.28 5.09
C ASN A 97 -3.22 -6.89 5.09
N ILE A 98 -3.65 -6.14 6.11
CA ILE A 98 -5.03 -5.65 6.23
C ILE A 98 -5.37 -4.71 5.06
N ALA A 99 -4.50 -3.75 4.74
CA ALA A 99 -4.72 -2.79 3.66
C ALA A 99 -4.87 -3.48 2.30
N VAL A 100 -3.99 -4.42 1.95
CA VAL A 100 -4.09 -5.15 0.69
C VAL A 100 -5.36 -6.00 0.67
N GLN A 101 -5.61 -6.79 1.71
CA GLN A 101 -6.80 -7.64 1.78
C GLN A 101 -8.10 -6.85 1.59
N THR A 102 -8.24 -5.73 2.30
CA THR A 102 -9.46 -4.91 2.27
C THR A 102 -9.62 -4.11 0.99
N ALA A 103 -8.52 -3.75 0.31
CA ALA A 103 -8.57 -2.95 -0.90
C ALA A 103 -8.91 -3.76 -2.15
N ILE A 104 -8.47 -5.02 -2.24
CA ILE A 104 -8.55 -5.80 -3.50
C ILE A 104 -9.49 -7.00 -3.45
N ASN A 105 -9.83 -7.51 -2.27
CA ASN A 105 -10.73 -8.67 -2.13
C ASN A 105 -12.13 -8.24 -1.70
N ASP A 106 -13.08 -9.18 -1.77
CA ASP A 106 -14.45 -8.96 -1.32
C ASP A 106 -14.50 -8.55 0.17
N PRO A 107 -15.30 -7.56 0.58
CA PRO A 107 -15.44 -7.16 1.99
C PRO A 107 -15.85 -8.31 2.93
N HIS A 108 -16.51 -9.33 2.40
CA HIS A 108 -16.94 -10.52 3.10
C HIS A 108 -16.13 -11.76 2.69
N TYR A 109 -14.87 -11.58 2.26
CA TYR A 109 -13.95 -12.65 1.84
C TYR A 109 -13.97 -13.86 2.80
N ASN A 110 -13.95 -13.63 4.12
CA ASN A 110 -13.94 -14.73 5.09
C ASN A 110 -15.29 -15.48 5.23
N LEU A 111 -16.40 -14.91 4.76
CA LEU A 111 -17.74 -15.49 4.86
C LEU A 111 -18.10 -16.34 3.65
N PHE A 112 -17.62 -15.97 2.45
CA PHE A 112 -18.04 -16.59 1.20
C PHE A 112 -16.89 -17.35 0.54
N GLU A 113 -17.09 -18.64 0.28
CA GLU A 113 -16.12 -19.47 -0.45
C GLU A 113 -15.85 -18.97 -1.87
N GLU A 114 -16.89 -18.49 -2.56
CA GLU A 114 -16.80 -17.93 -3.91
C GLU A 114 -15.85 -16.72 -3.96
N ALA A 115 -15.88 -15.87 -2.93
CA ALA A 115 -14.97 -14.73 -2.81
C ALA A 115 -13.51 -15.14 -2.57
N ARG A 116 -13.28 -16.37 -2.06
CA ARG A 116 -11.95 -16.90 -1.75
C ARG A 116 -11.33 -17.66 -2.91
N ASN A 117 -12.11 -18.11 -3.89
CA ASN A 117 -11.62 -18.91 -5.01
C ASN A 117 -10.73 -20.09 -4.57
N GLY A 118 -11.13 -20.79 -3.49
CA GLY A 118 -10.39 -21.92 -2.92
C GLY A 118 -9.24 -21.56 -1.98
N TYR A 119 -8.92 -20.28 -1.77
CA TYR A 119 -7.90 -19.88 -0.79
C TYR A 119 -8.42 -19.86 0.66
N PRO A 120 -7.51 -19.93 1.66
CA PRO A 120 -7.90 -19.91 3.07
C PRO A 120 -8.55 -18.58 3.47
N ARG A 121 -9.33 -18.60 4.55
CA ARG A 121 -9.72 -17.37 5.26
C ARG A 121 -8.46 -16.68 5.80
N LEU A 122 -8.44 -15.35 5.78
CA LEU A 122 -7.33 -14.56 6.30
C LEU A 122 -7.73 -13.87 7.60
N PHE A 123 -7.00 -14.14 8.67
CA PHE A 123 -7.14 -13.45 9.94
C PHE A 123 -5.83 -12.73 10.27
N VAL A 124 -5.92 -11.48 10.72
CA VAL A 124 -4.77 -10.71 11.19
C VAL A 124 -5.03 -10.36 12.64
N ASN A 125 -4.24 -10.91 13.56
CA ASN A 125 -4.31 -10.58 14.97
C ASN A 125 -3.20 -9.57 15.28
N ASP A 126 -3.58 -8.30 15.39
CA ASP A 126 -2.67 -7.17 15.61
C ASP A 126 -2.78 -6.53 17.00
N ASN A 127 -3.53 -7.18 17.89
CA ASN A 127 -3.68 -6.80 19.28
C ASN A 127 -3.48 -8.01 20.20
N VAL A 128 -3.14 -7.74 21.47
CA VAL A 128 -2.97 -8.72 22.54
C VAL A 128 -4.25 -8.91 23.39
N ASP A 129 -5.37 -8.37 22.94
CA ASP A 129 -6.67 -8.54 23.60
C ASP A 129 -7.09 -10.02 23.56
N PRO A 130 -7.29 -10.69 24.71
CA PRO A 130 -7.69 -12.09 24.75
C PRO A 130 -9.10 -12.35 24.21
N GLU A 131 -9.96 -11.32 24.13
CA GLU A 131 -11.29 -11.45 23.51
C GLU A 131 -11.23 -11.33 21.98
N GLY A 132 -10.10 -10.92 21.43
CA GLY A 132 -9.95 -10.56 20.01
C GLY A 132 -10.52 -9.17 19.71
N ILE A 133 -10.39 -8.74 18.44
CA ILE A 133 -11.07 -7.55 17.89
C ILE A 133 -12.33 -8.01 17.17
#